data_AF-A0A9D7QJ12-F1
#
_entry.id   AF-A0A9D7QJ12-F1
#
_cell.length_a   1.000
_cell.length_b   1.000
_cell.length_c   1.000
_cell.angle_alpha   90.00
_cell.angle_beta   90.00
_cell.angle_gamma   90.00
#
_symmetry.space_group_name_H-M   'P 1'
#
loop_
_entity.id
_entity.type
_entity.pdbx_description
1 polymer ?
#
loop_
_entity_poly.entity_id
_entity_poly.type
_entity_poly.pdbx_seq_one_letter_code
_entity_poly.pdbx_strand_id
1 'polypeptide(L)'
;MIDSCGTYFAPTEGATNSRVGNCNINNNIGPVSSVNNATAANVLNTNVAPVNGNEPDKMNQFGLAFRMPIEALDTEFGLYWQQLYSRTPVISPRAGLAVPGPTLFVPNSNLIAGVNPATGQPIQPYRGLPASSAQWDYPDAKPMQIFAITAATTLGGWSVGSELSYTRDVPVQVNGNDLVVGFLSGLGPYGPNARRAAGRTPGTAATTSPNGSQVPVGTQVPGYGLFDKTSFQFNGVKLFSDILGAQNLTVIGEAGFQWNNLPDNDGTNVRYGRGFIYGVGSYNNSVNALGMPAIVANTCSALSPSTFNPQVNGCQNDGYFTDFSWGTRIRAALTYNNVFDTGITATPSIFWARDWSGYSIDSQFVEGRNTWAFGVKFDYEKKFAVDLAYTYYDNSAKYDNFSDRDFISLGLSTTF
;
A
#
# COMPACT_ATOMS: atom_id res chain seq x y z
N MET A 1 5.26 24.50 -10.60
CA MET A 1 5.42 23.14 -10.07
C MET A 1 5.14 23.18 -8.58
N ILE A 2 4.19 22.38 -8.13
CA ILE A 2 3.95 22.15 -6.70
C ILE A 2 4.78 20.91 -6.38
N ASP A 3 5.79 21.06 -5.53
CA ASP A 3 6.62 19.93 -5.14
C ASP A 3 5.86 19.05 -4.14
N SER A 4 5.97 17.73 -4.32
CA SER A 4 5.45 16.79 -3.33
C SER A 4 6.35 16.80 -2.09
N CYS A 5 5.77 16.59 -0.92
CA CYS A 5 6.54 16.31 0.29
C CYS A 5 7.06 14.86 0.23
N GLY A 6 8.03 14.59 -0.64
CA GLY A 6 8.56 13.25 -0.85
C GLY A 6 9.94 13.28 -1.53
N THR A 7 10.78 12.31 -1.21
CA THR A 7 12.00 12.04 -1.99
C THR A 7 11.64 11.27 -3.27
N TYR A 8 12.60 11.10 -4.19
CA TYR A 8 12.44 10.27 -5.39
C TYR A 8 11.92 8.85 -5.11
N PHE A 9 12.08 8.34 -3.89
CA PHE A 9 11.63 7.01 -3.46
C PHE A 9 10.41 7.05 -2.54
N ALA A 10 9.78 8.22 -2.33
CA ALA A 10 8.62 8.32 -1.46
C ALA A 10 7.43 7.55 -2.04
N PRO A 11 6.80 6.63 -1.27
CA PRO A 11 5.62 5.90 -1.70
C PRO A 11 4.32 6.70 -1.51
N THR A 12 4.37 7.85 -0.81
CA THR A 12 3.20 8.68 -0.50
C THR A 12 3.25 10.02 -1.23
N GLU A 13 2.39 10.18 -2.24
CA GLU A 13 2.26 11.42 -3.03
C GLU A 13 1.06 12.28 -2.63
N GLY A 14 0.31 11.89 -1.58
CA GLY A 14 -0.80 12.65 -1.03
C GLY A 14 -0.34 13.84 -0.17
N ALA A 15 0.70 14.56 -0.57
CA ALA A 15 1.24 15.66 0.21
C ALA A 15 1.81 16.72 -0.73
N THR A 16 0.99 17.73 -1.05
CA THR A 16 1.42 18.89 -1.82
C THR A 16 1.78 20.03 -0.90
N ASN A 17 2.93 20.67 -1.13
CA ASN A 17 3.35 21.84 -0.39
C ASN A 17 3.18 23.13 -1.20
N SER A 18 2.75 24.20 -0.54
CA SER A 18 2.72 25.54 -1.15
C SER A 18 4.03 26.33 -0.96
N ARG A 19 4.99 25.87 -0.14
CA ARG A 19 6.27 26.54 0.13
C ARG A 19 7.43 25.55 0.31
N VAL A 20 8.54 25.78 -0.39
CA VAL A 20 9.78 25.00 -0.22
C VAL A 20 10.25 25.06 1.25
N GLY A 21 10.46 23.91 1.89
CA GLY A 21 11.12 23.79 3.20
C GLY A 21 10.24 23.60 4.44
N ASN A 22 8.89 23.68 4.35
CA ASN A 22 7.98 23.44 5.49
C ASN A 22 6.87 22.45 5.14
N CYS A 23 6.93 21.19 5.58
CA CYS A 23 5.90 20.16 5.31
C CYS A 23 4.60 20.38 6.12
N ASN A 24 3.83 21.43 5.82
CA ASN A 24 2.44 21.51 6.26
C ASN A 24 1.56 20.79 5.24
N ILE A 25 1.11 19.58 5.61
CA ILE A 25 0.33 18.68 4.76
C ILE A 25 -1.13 19.13 4.75
N ASN A 26 -1.61 19.62 3.60
CA ASN A 26 -3.04 19.80 3.35
C ASN A 26 -3.40 19.04 2.06
N ASN A 27 -4.24 18.01 2.20
CA ASN A 27 -4.85 17.33 1.06
C ASN A 27 -6.14 18.07 0.68
N ASN A 28 -6.14 18.68 -0.51
CA ASN A 28 -7.30 19.37 -1.06
C ASN A 28 -7.92 18.51 -2.16
N ILE A 29 -9.13 18.01 -1.92
CA ILE A 29 -9.77 17.01 -2.79
C ILE A 29 -10.93 17.68 -3.53
N GLY A 30 -10.59 18.52 -4.51
CA GLY A 30 -11.54 19.22 -5.38
C GLY A 30 -10.84 20.05 -6.48
N PRO A 31 -11.53 20.42 -7.56
CA PRO A 31 -10.98 21.28 -8.60
C PRO A 31 -10.58 22.64 -8.00
N VAL A 32 -9.26 22.89 -7.99
CA VAL A 32 -8.62 24.10 -7.43
C VAL A 32 -9.03 25.39 -8.13
N SER A 33 -9.75 25.31 -9.26
CA SER A 33 -10.25 26.45 -10.03
C SER A 33 -11.34 27.27 -9.32
N SER A 34 -11.83 26.84 -8.15
CA SER A 34 -12.96 27.49 -7.47
C SER A 34 -12.66 28.02 -6.06
N VAL A 35 -11.45 27.83 -5.50
CA VAL A 35 -11.19 28.14 -4.09
C VAL A 35 -9.88 28.91 -3.90
N ASN A 36 -9.93 30.21 -4.18
CA ASN A 36 -8.79 31.13 -4.02
C ASN A 36 -8.52 31.52 -2.55
N ASN A 37 -9.12 30.80 -1.58
CA ASN A 37 -9.09 31.19 -0.17
C ASN A 37 -9.09 29.96 0.76
N ALA A 38 -8.09 29.86 1.64
CA ALA A 38 -7.96 28.79 2.63
C ALA A 38 -9.17 28.70 3.60
N THR A 39 -9.82 29.82 3.91
CA THR A 39 -11.06 29.82 4.71
C THR A 39 -12.23 29.23 3.93
N ALA A 40 -12.30 29.46 2.61
CA ALA A 40 -13.32 28.85 1.76
C ALA A 40 -13.08 27.35 1.58
N ALA A 41 -11.83 26.88 1.50
CA ALA A 41 -11.48 25.45 1.44
C ALA A 41 -11.83 24.72 2.75
N ASN A 42 -11.58 25.36 3.90
CA ASN A 42 -12.01 24.86 5.21
C ASN A 42 -13.55 24.82 5.36
N VAL A 43 -14.26 25.82 4.84
CA VAL A 43 -15.74 25.87 4.85
C VAL A 43 -16.37 24.95 3.79
N LEU A 44 -15.64 24.59 2.72
CA LEU A 44 -16.04 23.64 1.68
C LEU A 44 -15.68 22.19 2.02
N ASN A 45 -15.03 21.95 3.17
CA ASN A 45 -14.70 20.61 3.66
C ASN A 45 -13.82 19.80 2.70
N THR A 46 -12.91 20.46 2.00
CA THR A 46 -11.98 19.79 1.08
C THR A 46 -10.62 19.52 1.73
N ASN A 47 -10.40 19.98 2.97
CA ASN A 47 -9.17 19.80 3.72
C ASN A 47 -9.30 18.65 4.73
N VAL A 48 -8.38 17.68 4.67
CA VAL A 48 -8.21 16.63 5.68
C VAL A 48 -6.96 16.94 6.50
N ALA A 49 -7.13 17.31 7.77
CA ALA A 49 -6.01 17.66 8.65
C ALA A 49 -5.43 16.43 9.35
N PRO A 50 -4.11 16.24 9.39
CA PRO A 50 -3.51 15.20 10.24
C PRO A 50 -3.70 15.56 11.73
N VAL A 51 -4.08 14.59 12.55
CA VAL A 51 -4.13 14.69 14.01
C VAL A 51 -3.28 13.60 14.66
N ASN A 52 -2.95 13.79 15.94
CA ASN A 52 -2.26 12.76 16.71
C ASN A 52 -3.08 11.47 16.72
N GLY A 53 -2.43 10.37 16.34
CA GLY A 53 -3.03 9.05 16.35
C GLY A 53 -2.58 8.20 17.53
N ASN A 54 -2.94 6.91 17.47
CA ASN A 54 -2.62 5.96 18.52
C ASN A 54 -1.14 5.56 18.42
N GLU A 55 -0.43 5.53 19.54
CA GLU A 55 0.93 5.00 19.59
C GLU A 55 0.90 3.47 19.60
N PRO A 56 1.91 2.79 19.03
CA PRO A 56 1.99 1.34 19.11
C PRO A 56 2.17 0.90 20.57
N ASP A 57 1.53 -0.21 20.94
CA ASP A 57 1.78 -0.85 22.23
C ASP A 57 3.26 -1.29 22.31
N LYS A 58 3.93 -0.84 23.37
CA LYS A 58 5.36 -1.05 23.62
C LYS A 58 5.61 -2.28 24.51
N MET A 59 4.55 -2.90 25.03
CA MET A 59 4.63 -4.04 25.96
C MET A 59 4.11 -5.34 25.29
N ASN A 60 4.28 -6.49 25.97
CA ASN A 60 3.71 -7.79 25.57
C ASN A 60 4.09 -8.33 24.18
N GLN A 61 5.30 -8.03 23.71
CA GLN A 61 5.89 -8.63 22.50
C GLN A 61 6.96 -9.65 22.90
N PHE A 62 6.83 -10.89 22.45
CA PHE A 62 7.74 -11.98 22.79
C PHE A 62 7.70 -13.06 21.71
N GLY A 63 8.64 -14.00 21.75
CA GLY A 63 8.67 -15.13 20.82
C GLY A 63 9.50 -16.28 21.35
N LEU A 64 9.27 -17.45 20.77
CA LEU A 64 9.99 -18.69 21.04
C LEU A 64 10.53 -19.24 19.72
N ALA A 65 11.75 -19.77 19.79
CA ALA A 65 12.39 -20.44 18.67
C ALA A 65 12.92 -21.79 19.16
N PHE A 66 12.61 -22.84 18.41
CA PHE A 66 13.16 -24.17 18.60
C PHE A 66 13.83 -24.60 17.31
N ARG A 67 15.05 -25.15 17.41
CA ARG A 67 15.83 -25.62 16.26
C ARG A 67 16.28 -27.04 16.53
N MET A 68 16.12 -27.89 15.52
CA MET A 68 16.46 -29.29 15.59
C MET A 68 17.23 -29.73 14.34
N PRO A 69 18.54 -30.01 14.46
CA PRO A 69 19.25 -30.70 13.41
C PRO A 69 18.82 -32.18 13.38
N ILE A 70 18.53 -32.70 12.19
CA ILE A 70 18.26 -34.12 11.95
C ILE A 70 19.37 -34.68 11.06
N GLU A 71 20.33 -35.37 11.69
CA GLU A 71 21.51 -35.93 11.02
C GLU A 71 21.14 -36.88 9.87
N ALA A 72 20.09 -37.70 10.05
CA ALA A 72 19.64 -38.66 9.05
C ALA A 72 19.16 -38.01 7.74
N LEU A 73 18.80 -36.71 7.77
CA LEU A 73 18.33 -35.96 6.61
C LEU A 73 19.30 -34.85 6.18
N ASP A 74 20.44 -34.68 6.88
CA ASP A 74 21.32 -33.51 6.72
C ASP A 74 20.52 -32.20 6.65
N THR A 75 19.54 -32.06 7.55
CA THR A 75 18.56 -30.97 7.53
C THR A 75 18.37 -30.41 8.93
N GLU A 76 18.40 -29.08 9.05
CA GLU A 76 17.97 -28.37 10.26
C GLU A 76 16.53 -27.89 10.09
N PHE A 77 15.64 -28.32 10.99
CA PHE A 77 14.29 -27.79 11.09
C PHE A 77 14.19 -26.74 12.18
N GLY A 78 13.41 -25.69 11.94
CA GLY A 78 13.10 -24.66 12.92
C GLY A 78 11.60 -24.54 13.12
N LEU A 79 11.18 -24.32 14.36
CA LEU A 79 9.83 -23.94 14.73
C LEU A 79 9.91 -22.58 15.44
N TYR A 80 9.10 -21.64 14.98
CA TYR A 80 9.07 -20.29 15.50
C TYR A 80 7.63 -19.91 15.85
N TRP A 81 7.51 -19.21 16.96
CA TRP A 81 6.29 -18.50 17.32
C TRP A 81 6.65 -17.11 17.84
N GLN A 82 5.93 -16.09 17.39
CA GLN A 82 6.14 -14.72 17.85
C GLN A 82 4.80 -14.00 17.98
N GLN A 83 4.67 -13.23 19.05
CA GLN A 83 3.62 -12.25 19.25
C GLN A 83 4.20 -10.85 19.12
N LEU A 84 3.65 -10.03 18.21
CA LEU A 84 4.05 -8.64 18.04
C LEU A 84 2.87 -7.75 17.66
N TYR A 85 2.94 -6.47 18.03
CA TYR A 85 2.00 -5.45 17.56
C TYR A 85 2.50 -4.84 16.26
N SER A 86 1.57 -4.32 15.45
CA SER A 86 1.94 -3.69 14.18
C SER A 86 2.92 -2.54 14.40
N ARG A 87 4.02 -2.55 13.65
CA ARG A 87 5.03 -1.48 13.64
C ARG A 87 4.90 -0.57 12.42
N THR A 88 3.97 -0.90 11.53
CA THR A 88 3.68 -0.12 10.34
C THR A 88 2.39 0.66 10.60
N PRO A 89 2.42 1.99 10.56
CA PRO A 89 1.22 2.77 10.73
C PRO A 89 0.30 2.63 9.50
N VAL A 90 -1.00 2.67 9.75
CA VAL A 90 -2.05 2.81 8.74
C VAL A 90 -2.74 4.16 8.91
N ILE A 91 -3.43 4.64 7.89
CA ILE A 91 -4.22 5.87 7.94
C ILE A 91 -5.64 5.52 8.32
N SER A 92 -6.12 6.06 9.44
CA SER A 92 -7.50 5.96 9.89
C SER A 92 -8.14 7.36 9.94
N PRO A 93 -9.32 7.58 9.35
CA PRO A 93 -10.02 8.85 9.48
C PRO A 93 -10.80 8.96 10.80
N ARG A 94 -11.10 10.19 11.22
CA ARG A 94 -11.99 10.51 12.35
C ARG A 94 -13.19 11.32 11.87
N ALA A 95 -14.37 10.90 12.33
CA ALA A 95 -15.62 11.63 12.11
C ALA A 95 -15.53 13.03 12.75
N GLY A 96 -15.93 14.09 12.04
CA GLY A 96 -16.08 15.43 12.66
C GLY A 96 -17.52 15.76 13.09
N LEU A 97 -17.78 17.03 13.40
CA LEU A 97 -19.12 17.62 13.64
C LEU A 97 -20.09 17.54 12.46
N ALA A 98 -21.08 16.65 12.53
CA ALA A 98 -22.16 16.62 11.54
C ALA A 98 -22.98 17.91 11.67
N VAL A 99 -23.02 18.72 10.62
CA VAL A 99 -23.91 19.90 10.58
C VAL A 99 -25.35 19.39 10.46
N PRO A 100 -26.23 19.61 11.46
CA PRO A 100 -27.61 19.15 11.39
C PRO A 100 -28.38 19.90 10.30
N GLY A 101 -29.00 19.18 9.37
CA GLY A 101 -29.89 19.74 8.34
C GLY A 101 -30.28 18.70 7.28
N PRO A 102 -31.46 18.80 6.64
CA PRO A 102 -31.85 17.91 5.55
C PRO A 102 -31.10 18.31 4.28
N THR A 103 -29.94 17.70 4.02
CA THR A 103 -29.09 18.06 2.88
C THR A 103 -28.81 16.87 1.95
N LEU A 104 -29.04 17.09 0.66
CA LEU A 104 -28.87 16.14 -0.46
C LEU A 104 -27.51 16.38 -1.13
N PHE A 105 -26.67 15.34 -1.27
CA PHE A 105 -25.47 15.38 -2.11
C PHE A 105 -25.86 15.25 -3.59
N VAL A 106 -25.76 16.35 -4.34
CA VAL A 106 -25.86 16.37 -5.80
C VAL A 106 -24.49 16.72 -6.37
N PRO A 107 -23.80 15.81 -7.10
CA PRO A 107 -22.41 15.99 -7.53
C PRO A 107 -22.20 16.93 -8.73
N ASN A 108 -23.13 17.84 -9.02
CA ASN A 108 -22.94 18.81 -10.11
C ASN A 108 -23.33 20.24 -9.70
N SER A 109 -22.52 21.18 -10.15
CA SER A 109 -22.78 22.62 -10.05
C SER A 109 -23.63 23.14 -11.22
N ASN A 110 -24.19 22.26 -12.06
CA ASN A 110 -24.91 22.64 -13.28
C ASN A 110 -26.36 22.12 -13.36
N LEU A 111 -26.88 21.40 -12.35
CA LEU A 111 -28.33 21.24 -12.23
C LEU A 111 -28.91 22.49 -11.58
N ILE A 112 -29.55 23.29 -12.43
CA ILE A 112 -30.54 24.28 -12.06
C ILE A 112 -31.45 23.66 -11.00
N ALA A 113 -31.38 24.19 -9.77
CA ALA A 113 -32.24 23.96 -8.61
C ALA A 113 -33.28 22.84 -8.80
N GLY A 114 -32.86 21.58 -8.68
CA GLY A 114 -33.81 20.49 -8.48
C GLY A 114 -34.60 20.78 -7.20
N VAL A 115 -35.91 20.54 -7.20
CA VAL A 115 -36.76 20.70 -6.02
C VAL A 115 -36.92 19.31 -5.40
N ASN A 116 -36.75 19.17 -4.09
CA ASN A 116 -36.99 17.89 -3.43
C ASN A 116 -38.46 17.49 -3.62
N PRO A 117 -38.78 16.37 -4.30
CA PRO A 117 -40.15 16.02 -4.64
C PRO A 117 -41.02 15.67 -3.42
N ALA A 118 -40.42 15.38 -2.26
CA ALA A 118 -41.14 15.14 -1.01
C ALA A 118 -41.44 16.42 -0.22
N THR A 119 -40.70 17.52 -0.42
CA THR A 119 -40.81 18.72 0.43
C THR A 119 -40.98 20.04 -0.33
N GLY A 120 -40.87 20.05 -1.66
CA GLY A 120 -41.06 21.25 -2.47
C GLY A 120 -39.96 22.32 -2.31
N GLN A 121 -38.87 22.02 -1.60
CA GLN A 121 -37.79 22.98 -1.34
C GLN A 121 -36.65 22.89 -2.37
N PRO A 122 -35.99 24.02 -2.71
CA PRO A 122 -34.80 24.03 -3.55
C PRO A 122 -33.71 23.14 -2.97
N ILE A 123 -33.17 22.21 -3.77
CA ILE A 123 -32.02 21.40 -3.40
C ILE A 123 -30.79 22.31 -3.39
N GLN A 124 -30.30 22.67 -2.21
CA GLN A 124 -29.04 23.37 -2.07
C GLN A 124 -27.87 22.42 -2.34
N PRO A 125 -26.82 22.85 -3.06
CA PRO A 125 -25.62 22.04 -3.28
C PRO A 125 -24.97 21.70 -1.93
N TYR A 126 -24.68 20.42 -1.76
CA TYR A 126 -24.09 19.89 -0.55
C TYR A 126 -22.73 20.51 -0.24
N ARG A 127 -22.51 20.79 1.05
CA ARG A 127 -21.20 20.99 1.65
C ARG A 127 -20.99 19.90 2.70
N GLY A 128 -19.93 19.10 2.50
CA GLY A 128 -19.22 18.30 3.49
C GLY A 128 -20.01 17.39 4.43
N LEU A 129 -19.62 16.11 4.50
CA LEU A 129 -19.51 15.50 5.83
C LEU A 129 -18.61 16.41 6.70
N PRO A 130 -18.71 16.39 8.02
CA PRO A 130 -17.88 17.23 8.89
C PRO A 130 -16.40 17.39 8.51
N ALA A 131 -15.80 18.52 8.92
CA ALA A 131 -14.34 18.71 8.93
C ALA A 131 -13.68 17.49 9.55
N SER A 132 -12.91 16.78 8.74
CA SER A 132 -12.41 15.47 9.07
C SER A 132 -10.92 15.49 9.23
N SER A 133 -10.47 14.75 10.23
CA SER A 133 -9.07 14.53 10.45
C SER A 133 -8.70 13.11 10.06
N ALA A 134 -7.45 12.94 9.66
CA ALA A 134 -6.83 11.64 9.51
C ALA A 134 -5.73 11.49 10.55
N GLN A 135 -5.46 10.27 10.97
CA GLN A 135 -4.37 9.99 11.89
C GLN A 135 -3.55 8.80 11.40
N TRP A 136 -2.28 8.81 11.77
CA TRP A 136 -1.45 7.61 11.73
C TRP A 136 -1.83 6.73 12.91
N ASP A 137 -2.35 5.57 12.60
CA ASP A 137 -2.90 4.60 13.53
C ASP A 137 -1.97 3.39 13.53
N TYR A 138 -1.51 2.98 14.71
CA TYR A 138 -0.80 1.72 14.88
C TYR A 138 -1.81 0.72 15.45
N PRO A 139 -2.34 -0.21 14.64
CA PRO A 139 -3.35 -1.15 15.12
C PRO A 139 -2.81 -1.97 16.29
N ASP A 140 -3.37 -1.72 17.47
CA ASP A 140 -2.97 -2.31 18.75
C ASP A 140 -4.13 -3.09 19.42
N ALA A 141 -5.32 -3.08 18.80
CA ALA A 141 -6.50 -3.76 19.32
C ALA A 141 -6.29 -5.28 19.50
N LYS A 142 -5.43 -5.88 18.67
CA LYS A 142 -5.01 -7.29 18.78
C LYS A 142 -3.55 -7.42 18.39
N PRO A 143 -2.75 -8.23 19.11
CA PRO A 143 -1.41 -8.55 18.66
C PRO A 143 -1.44 -9.54 17.49
N MET A 144 -0.52 -9.38 16.55
CA MET A 144 -0.28 -10.35 15.49
C MET A 144 0.39 -11.59 16.07
N GLN A 145 -0.08 -12.77 15.66
CA GLN A 145 0.50 -14.05 16.03
C GLN A 145 1.17 -14.66 14.80
N ILE A 146 2.48 -14.85 14.85
CA ILE A 146 3.28 -15.41 13.76
C ILE A 146 3.74 -16.79 14.16
N PHE A 147 3.47 -17.78 13.33
CA PHE A 147 3.98 -19.14 13.43
C PHE A 147 4.82 -19.42 12.19
N ALA A 148 5.98 -20.02 12.33
CA ALA A 148 6.78 -20.41 11.17
C ALA A 148 7.46 -21.75 11.37
N ILE A 149 7.59 -22.50 10.28
CA ILE A 149 8.38 -23.72 10.18
C ILE A 149 9.43 -23.47 9.11
N THR A 150 10.69 -23.75 9.43
CA THR A 150 11.80 -23.63 8.50
C THR A 150 12.48 -24.96 8.28
N ALA A 151 13.07 -25.15 7.10
CA ALA A 151 14.01 -26.24 6.83
C ALA A 151 15.21 -25.70 6.06
N ALA A 152 16.42 -26.08 6.48
CA ALA A 152 17.67 -25.76 5.78
C ALA A 152 18.46 -27.05 5.53
N THR A 153 18.87 -27.29 4.29
CA THR A 153 19.54 -28.52 3.87
C THR A 153 20.48 -28.29 2.69
N THR A 154 21.30 -29.28 2.36
CA THR A 154 22.11 -29.30 1.14
C THR A 154 21.59 -30.37 0.17
N LEU A 155 21.08 -29.95 -1.00
CA LEU A 155 20.55 -30.86 -2.01
C LEU A 155 21.25 -30.67 -3.36
N GLY A 156 21.91 -31.70 -3.88
CA GLY A 156 22.55 -31.63 -5.20
C GLY A 156 23.63 -30.54 -5.33
N GLY A 157 24.32 -30.24 -4.23
CA GLY A 157 25.33 -29.17 -4.13
C GLY A 157 24.74 -27.77 -4.04
N TRP A 158 23.43 -27.63 -3.87
CA TRP A 158 22.77 -26.37 -3.50
C TRP A 158 22.57 -26.33 -1.99
N SER A 159 22.92 -25.21 -1.36
CA SER A 159 22.42 -24.87 -0.03
C SER A 159 21.00 -24.34 -0.20
N VAL A 160 20.01 -25.02 0.37
CA VAL A 160 18.58 -24.75 0.20
C VAL A 160 17.97 -24.39 1.55
N GLY A 161 17.25 -23.27 1.59
CA GLY A 161 16.44 -22.86 2.73
C GLY A 161 14.98 -22.76 2.34
N SER A 162 14.07 -23.08 3.26
CA SER A 162 12.64 -22.87 3.09
C SER A 162 11.99 -22.43 4.39
N GLU A 163 10.94 -21.62 4.28
CA GLU A 163 10.13 -21.14 5.38
C GLU A 163 8.67 -21.11 4.97
N LEU A 164 7.81 -21.73 5.79
CA LEU A 164 6.37 -21.58 5.75
C LEU A 164 5.94 -20.83 7.00
N SER A 165 5.34 -19.67 6.84
CA SER A 165 4.84 -18.84 7.94
C SER A 165 3.35 -18.58 7.82
N TYR A 166 2.68 -18.48 8.96
CA TYR A 166 1.28 -18.11 9.11
C TYR A 166 1.18 -17.00 10.15
N THR A 167 0.70 -15.83 9.72
CA THR A 167 0.49 -14.66 10.55
C THR A 167 -0.99 -14.36 10.68
N ARG A 168 -1.50 -14.32 11.91
CA ARG A 168 -2.88 -13.93 12.20
C ARG A 168 -3.02 -12.45 12.46
N ASP A 169 -4.20 -11.92 12.16
CA ASP A 169 -4.61 -10.56 12.48
C ASP A 169 -3.64 -9.48 11.92
N VAL A 170 -3.13 -9.66 10.70
CA VAL A 170 -2.31 -8.67 9.99
C VAL A 170 -3.16 -7.45 9.65
N PRO A 171 -2.79 -6.23 10.08
CA PRO A 171 -3.50 -5.04 9.66
C PRO A 171 -3.16 -4.68 8.21
N VAL A 172 -4.18 -4.59 7.37
CA VAL A 172 -4.08 -4.27 5.95
C VAL A 172 -4.82 -2.98 5.66
N GLN A 173 -4.09 -1.99 5.13
CA GLN A 173 -4.59 -0.67 4.78
C GLN A 173 -5.68 -0.76 3.69
N VAL A 174 -6.87 -0.24 3.99
CA VAL A 174 -7.90 0.01 2.96
C VAL A 174 -7.33 1.01 1.97
N ASN A 175 -7.63 0.84 0.67
CA ASN A 175 -7.13 1.72 -0.37
C ASN A 175 -7.32 3.20 0.00
N GLY A 176 -6.24 3.99 -0.11
CA GLY A 176 -6.25 5.38 0.32
C GLY A 176 -7.28 6.24 -0.42
N ASN A 177 -7.48 6.02 -1.72
CA ASN A 177 -8.48 6.75 -2.50
C ASN A 177 -9.92 6.39 -2.10
N ASP A 178 -10.18 5.10 -1.84
CA ASP A 178 -11.49 4.63 -1.37
C ASP A 178 -11.80 5.12 0.04
N LEU A 179 -10.81 5.15 0.93
CA LEU A 179 -10.92 5.76 2.25
C LEU A 179 -11.31 7.23 2.13
N VAL A 180 -10.58 7.98 1.30
CA VAL A 180 -10.80 9.41 1.10
C VAL A 180 -12.20 9.69 0.52
N VAL A 181 -12.57 9.02 -0.57
CA VAL A 181 -13.87 9.22 -1.23
C VAL A 181 -15.01 8.75 -0.34
N GLY A 182 -14.87 7.57 0.28
CA GLY A 182 -15.82 7.04 1.24
C GLY A 182 -16.04 8.00 2.40
N PHE A 183 -14.97 8.56 2.95
CA PHE A 183 -15.05 9.44 4.09
C PHE A 183 -15.62 10.83 3.75
N LEU A 184 -15.24 11.45 2.63
CA LEU A 184 -15.68 12.81 2.30
C LEU A 184 -17.08 12.86 1.67
N SER A 185 -17.42 11.85 0.87
CA SER A 185 -18.67 11.83 0.09
C SER A 185 -19.65 10.74 0.51
N GLY A 186 -19.21 9.78 1.33
CA GLY A 186 -20.00 8.61 1.67
C GLY A 186 -20.21 7.66 0.50
N LEU A 187 -19.41 7.74 -0.57
CA LEU A 187 -19.53 6.95 -1.81
C LEU A 187 -18.44 5.87 -1.92
N GLY A 188 -18.56 5.00 -2.93
CA GLY A 188 -17.59 3.92 -3.16
C GLY A 188 -17.66 2.80 -2.10
N PRO A 189 -16.73 1.84 -2.17
CA PRO A 189 -16.79 0.62 -1.36
C PRO A 189 -16.62 0.87 0.14
N TYR A 190 -15.92 1.95 0.53
CA TYR A 190 -15.76 2.33 1.94
C TYR A 190 -16.84 3.31 2.45
N GLY A 191 -17.72 3.80 1.56
CA GLY A 191 -18.82 4.70 1.89
C GLY A 191 -19.75 4.20 3.02
N PRO A 192 -20.16 2.92 3.06
CA PRO A 192 -20.97 2.38 4.15
C PRO A 192 -20.33 2.56 5.54
N ASN A 193 -19.02 2.31 5.66
CA ASN A 193 -18.27 2.42 6.91
C ASN A 193 -18.21 3.89 7.37
N ALA A 194 -17.92 4.80 6.45
CA ALA A 194 -17.91 6.23 6.71
C ALA A 194 -19.29 6.76 7.15
N ARG A 195 -20.38 6.32 6.49
CA ARG A 195 -21.75 6.71 6.86
C ARG A 195 -22.14 6.22 8.26
N ARG A 196 -21.79 4.97 8.60
CA ARG A 196 -22.02 4.42 9.94
C ARG A 196 -21.28 5.22 11.00
N ALA A 197 -20.01 5.57 10.75
CA ALA A 197 -19.22 6.40 11.66
C ALA A 197 -19.73 7.85 11.77
N ALA A 198 -20.38 8.37 10.73
CA ALA A 198 -21.09 9.66 10.80
C ALA A 198 -22.47 9.56 11.46
N GLY A 199 -22.87 8.38 11.98
CA GLY A 199 -24.18 8.14 12.57
C GLY A 199 -25.33 8.21 11.55
N ARG A 200 -25.09 7.93 10.26
CA ARG A 200 -26.11 7.95 9.20
C ARG A 200 -26.54 6.52 8.84
N THR A 201 -27.83 6.22 8.99
CA THR A 201 -28.43 4.97 8.50
C THR A 201 -28.89 5.17 7.04
N PRO A 202 -28.50 4.31 6.08
CA PRO A 202 -28.96 4.41 4.69
C PRO A 202 -30.50 4.46 4.62
N GLY A 203 -31.07 5.43 3.90
CA GLY A 203 -32.52 5.57 3.74
C GLY A 203 -33.21 6.50 4.75
N THR A 204 -32.47 7.12 5.67
CA THR A 204 -33.03 8.05 6.66
C THR A 204 -32.32 9.40 6.60
N ALA A 205 -33.08 10.51 6.72
CA ALA A 205 -32.53 11.87 6.82
C ALA A 205 -31.92 12.18 8.21
N ALA A 206 -31.81 11.17 9.08
CA ALA A 206 -31.46 11.33 10.49
C ALA A 206 -30.00 10.93 10.77
N THR A 207 -29.33 11.74 11.59
CA THR A 207 -28.00 11.52 12.19
C THR A 207 -28.06 10.57 13.40
N THR A 208 -28.83 9.49 13.28
CA THR A 208 -28.94 8.49 14.33
C THR A 208 -28.30 7.18 13.89
N SER A 209 -27.35 6.70 14.71
CA SER A 209 -26.88 5.31 14.70
C SER A 209 -28.05 4.33 14.53
N PRO A 210 -27.84 3.08 14.04
CA PRO A 210 -28.88 2.04 14.02
C PRO A 210 -29.66 1.88 15.35
N ASN A 211 -29.08 2.35 16.46
CA ASN A 211 -29.64 2.30 17.80
C ASN A 211 -30.17 3.66 18.32
N GLY A 212 -30.33 4.69 17.48
CA GLY A 212 -30.83 6.01 17.89
C GLY A 212 -29.77 6.95 18.51
N SER A 213 -28.56 6.48 18.80
CA SER A 213 -27.51 7.28 19.45
C SER A 213 -26.74 8.15 18.45
N GLN A 214 -26.46 9.42 18.81
CA GLN A 214 -25.50 10.24 18.04
C GLN A 214 -24.11 9.61 18.14
N VAL A 215 -23.40 9.46 17.02
CA VAL A 215 -21.99 9.02 17.05
C VAL A 215 -21.14 10.22 17.49
N PRO A 216 -20.32 10.11 18.54
CA PRO A 216 -19.51 11.22 19.02
C PRO A 216 -18.58 11.76 17.94
N VAL A 217 -18.46 13.09 17.89
CA VAL A 217 -17.44 13.77 17.10
C VAL A 217 -16.06 13.28 17.55
N GLY A 218 -15.18 13.02 16.59
CA GLY A 218 -13.86 12.45 16.82
C GLY A 218 -13.82 10.91 16.81
N THR A 219 -14.96 10.23 16.59
CA THR A 219 -14.99 8.76 16.47
C THR A 219 -14.10 8.31 15.32
N GLN A 220 -13.14 7.46 15.65
CA GLN A 220 -12.23 6.86 14.68
C GLN A 220 -12.96 5.79 13.85
N VAL A 221 -12.72 5.81 12.54
CA VAL A 221 -13.15 4.75 11.63
C VAL A 221 -11.90 3.95 11.27
N PRO A 222 -11.83 2.63 11.55
CA PRO A 222 -10.64 1.85 11.25
C PRO A 222 -10.33 1.86 9.75
N GLY A 223 -9.25 2.51 9.33
CA GLY A 223 -8.84 2.56 7.92
C GLY A 223 -8.17 1.28 7.40
N TYR A 224 -8.35 0.17 8.12
CA TYR A 224 -7.71 -1.11 7.86
C TYR A 224 -8.67 -2.28 8.15
N GLY A 225 -8.36 -3.43 7.58
CA GLY A 225 -8.95 -4.72 7.94
C GLY A 225 -7.89 -5.62 8.58
N LEU A 226 -8.31 -6.59 9.37
CA LEU A 226 -7.42 -7.62 9.93
C LEU A 226 -7.59 -8.90 9.12
N PHE A 227 -6.48 -9.41 8.58
CA PHE A 227 -6.48 -10.60 7.73
C PHE A 227 -5.41 -11.60 8.16
N ASP A 228 -5.63 -12.85 7.81
CA ASP A 228 -4.66 -13.92 8.07
C ASP A 228 -3.79 -14.10 6.82
N LYS A 229 -2.48 -14.09 7.01
CA LYS A 229 -1.47 -14.23 5.95
C LYS A 229 -0.74 -15.55 6.08
N THR A 230 -0.75 -16.37 5.03
CA THR A 230 0.19 -17.48 4.87
C THR A 230 1.27 -17.05 3.90
N SER A 231 2.54 -17.29 4.21
CA SER A 231 3.65 -17.02 3.30
C SER A 231 4.55 -18.24 3.21
N PHE A 232 4.94 -18.60 2.00
CA PHE A 232 5.88 -19.67 1.76
C PHE A 232 7.03 -19.13 0.91
N GLN A 233 8.25 -19.37 1.33
CA GLN A 233 9.43 -19.00 0.56
C GLN A 233 10.44 -20.14 0.57
N PHE A 234 11.15 -20.29 -0.53
CA PHE A 234 12.33 -21.12 -0.60
C PHE A 234 13.42 -20.43 -1.39
N ASN A 235 14.65 -20.65 -0.98
CA ASN A 235 15.84 -20.12 -1.62
C ASN A 235 16.89 -21.20 -1.79
N GLY A 236 17.77 -20.99 -2.76
CA GLY A 236 18.87 -21.88 -3.07
C GLY A 236 20.12 -21.08 -3.45
N VAL A 237 21.28 -21.51 -2.97
CA VAL A 237 22.58 -20.95 -3.33
C VAL A 237 23.51 -22.06 -3.81
N LYS A 238 24.18 -21.83 -4.93
CA LYS A 238 25.23 -22.73 -5.44
C LYS A 238 26.40 -21.96 -6.01
N LEU A 239 27.58 -22.50 -5.75
CA LEU A 239 28.83 -22.05 -6.33
C LEU A 239 29.23 -23.00 -7.45
N PHE A 240 29.51 -22.46 -8.63
CA PHE A 240 30.11 -23.19 -9.74
C PHE A 240 31.55 -22.71 -9.90
N SER A 241 32.50 -23.63 -9.94
CA SER A 241 33.92 -23.31 -10.13
C SER A 241 34.28 -23.23 -11.61
N ASP A 242 35.29 -22.41 -11.93
CA ASP A 242 35.99 -22.40 -13.23
C ASP A 242 35.07 -22.25 -14.45
N ILE A 243 34.22 -21.22 -14.44
CA ILE A 243 33.24 -20.96 -15.50
C ILE A 243 33.50 -19.60 -16.15
N LEU A 244 33.47 -19.53 -17.49
CA LEU A 244 33.72 -18.29 -18.26
C LEU A 244 35.05 -17.59 -17.90
N GLY A 245 36.07 -18.34 -17.50
CA GLY A 245 37.35 -17.81 -17.04
C GLY A 245 37.33 -17.15 -15.66
N ALA A 246 36.19 -17.13 -14.98
CA ALA A 246 36.05 -16.70 -13.59
C ALA A 246 36.44 -17.86 -12.65
N GLN A 247 36.98 -17.54 -11.48
CA GLN A 247 37.28 -18.55 -10.46
C GLN A 247 35.99 -19.20 -9.93
N ASN A 248 34.92 -18.41 -9.82
CA ASN A 248 33.60 -18.95 -9.50
C ASN A 248 32.45 -18.10 -10.05
N LEU A 249 31.30 -18.75 -10.18
CA LEU A 249 29.98 -18.18 -10.35
C LEU A 249 29.14 -18.54 -9.14
N THR A 250 28.64 -17.53 -8.43
CA THR A 250 27.62 -17.72 -7.40
C THR A 250 26.25 -17.49 -8.01
N VAL A 251 25.35 -18.47 -7.88
CA VAL A 251 23.94 -18.35 -8.23
C VAL A 251 23.10 -18.44 -6.98
N ILE A 252 22.21 -17.46 -6.80
CA ILE A 252 21.21 -17.41 -5.74
C ILE A 252 19.85 -17.32 -6.41
N GLY A 253 18.91 -18.16 -5.99
CA GLY A 253 17.53 -18.12 -6.44
C GLY A 253 16.57 -18.13 -5.26
N GLU A 254 15.44 -17.45 -5.39
CA GLU A 254 14.35 -17.45 -4.42
C GLU A 254 13.01 -17.47 -5.16
N ALA A 255 12.05 -18.20 -4.62
CA ALA A 255 10.65 -18.04 -4.95
C ALA A 255 9.84 -17.83 -3.66
N GLY A 256 8.90 -16.92 -3.70
CA GLY A 256 8.01 -16.62 -2.59
C GLY A 256 6.56 -16.56 -3.03
N PHE A 257 5.68 -16.97 -2.13
CA PHE A 257 4.24 -17.12 -2.30
C PHE A 257 3.54 -16.53 -1.08
N GLN A 258 2.38 -15.92 -1.29
CA GLN A 258 1.58 -15.33 -0.22
C GLN A 258 0.09 -15.55 -0.47
N TRP A 259 -0.63 -15.95 0.58
CA TRP A 259 -2.09 -16.08 0.64
C TRP A 259 -2.63 -15.20 1.77
N ASN A 260 -3.69 -14.43 1.55
CA ASN A 260 -4.07 -13.33 2.44
C ASN A 260 -5.52 -13.38 2.96
N ASN A 261 -6.34 -14.35 2.55
CA ASN A 261 -7.75 -14.46 2.91
C ASN A 261 -8.51 -13.13 2.72
N LEU A 262 -8.20 -12.42 1.64
CA LEU A 262 -8.81 -11.13 1.31
C LEU A 262 -10.14 -11.33 0.57
N PRO A 263 -11.11 -10.43 0.73
CA PRO A 263 -12.30 -10.43 -0.11
C PRO A 263 -11.93 -10.12 -1.56
N ASP A 264 -12.71 -10.65 -2.51
CA ASP A 264 -12.49 -10.39 -3.93
C ASP A 264 -12.67 -8.91 -4.28
N ASN A 265 -11.78 -8.41 -5.15
CA ASN A 265 -11.81 -7.02 -5.66
C ASN A 265 -12.79 -6.87 -6.84
N ASP A 266 -14.00 -7.43 -6.75
CA ASP A 266 -14.99 -7.41 -7.84
C ASP A 266 -15.71 -6.05 -8.02
N GLY A 267 -15.37 -5.06 -7.19
CA GLY A 267 -16.01 -3.75 -7.17
C GLY A 267 -17.26 -3.70 -6.31
N THR A 268 -17.47 -4.65 -5.40
CA THR A 268 -18.55 -4.64 -4.40
C THR A 268 -18.03 -4.62 -2.96
N ASN A 269 -16.85 -5.21 -2.72
CA ASN A 269 -16.20 -5.26 -1.41
C ASN A 269 -15.31 -4.05 -1.14
N VAL A 270 -14.95 -3.86 0.14
CA VAL A 270 -13.85 -2.95 0.53
C VAL A 270 -12.55 -3.45 -0.10
N ARG A 271 -11.82 -2.53 -0.73
CA ARG A 271 -10.57 -2.82 -1.45
C ARG A 271 -9.38 -2.35 -0.64
N TYR A 272 -8.26 -3.06 -0.76
CA TYR A 272 -7.06 -2.85 0.05
C TYR A 272 -5.84 -2.53 -0.83
N GLY A 273 -4.92 -1.72 -0.31
CA GLY A 273 -3.70 -1.36 -1.04
C GLY A 273 -3.91 -0.46 -2.26
N ARG A 274 -3.12 -0.67 -3.32
CA ARG A 274 -3.01 0.13 -4.55
C ARG A 274 -2.47 1.55 -4.35
N GLY A 275 -1.49 1.91 -5.19
CA GLY A 275 -0.90 3.25 -5.19
C GLY A 275 -1.93 4.36 -5.34
N PHE A 276 -1.76 5.44 -4.57
CA PHE A 276 -2.68 6.58 -4.59
C PHE A 276 -2.75 7.25 -5.96
N ILE A 277 -1.64 7.22 -6.72
CA ILE A 277 -1.52 7.77 -8.08
C ILE A 277 -2.59 7.22 -9.03
N TYR A 278 -3.04 5.97 -8.85
CA TYR A 278 -4.05 5.35 -9.71
C TYR A 278 -5.48 5.80 -9.41
N GLY A 279 -5.71 6.66 -8.42
CA GLY A 279 -7.06 7.18 -8.12
C GLY A 279 -8.05 6.11 -7.65
N VAL A 280 -9.35 6.42 -7.73
CA VAL A 280 -10.45 5.51 -7.35
C VAL A 280 -10.82 4.53 -8.47
N GLY A 281 -11.07 3.27 -8.09
CA GLY A 281 -11.59 2.24 -9.00
C GLY A 281 -13.11 2.31 -9.14
N SER A 282 -13.64 1.72 -10.20
CA SER A 282 -15.08 1.65 -10.50
C SER A 282 -15.86 0.89 -9.41
N TYR A 283 -17.00 1.45 -8.98
CA TYR A 283 -17.89 0.85 -7.98
C TYR A 283 -19.34 1.16 -8.35
N ASN A 284 -20.11 0.12 -8.69
CA ASN A 284 -21.43 0.25 -9.35
C ASN A 284 -22.62 0.34 -8.37
N ASN A 285 -22.38 0.33 -7.06
CA ASN A 285 -23.44 0.33 -6.04
C ASN A 285 -23.30 1.50 -5.05
N SER A 286 -22.84 2.66 -5.53
CA SER A 286 -22.73 3.88 -4.70
C SER A 286 -24.11 4.40 -4.33
N VAL A 287 -24.72 3.88 -3.28
CA VAL A 287 -25.86 4.55 -2.64
C VAL A 287 -25.36 5.84 -1.99
N ASN A 288 -26.06 6.95 -2.21
CA ASN A 288 -25.70 8.20 -1.55
C ASN A 288 -26.05 8.15 -0.05
N ALA A 289 -25.69 9.20 0.69
CA ALA A 289 -25.97 9.28 2.13
C ALA A 289 -27.46 9.19 2.53
N LEU A 290 -28.39 9.18 1.57
CA LEU A 290 -29.85 9.11 1.78
C LEU A 290 -30.46 7.78 1.36
N GLY A 291 -29.66 6.78 1.00
CA GLY A 291 -30.16 5.46 0.58
C GLY A 291 -30.90 5.46 -0.76
N MET A 292 -30.82 6.56 -1.53
CA MET A 292 -31.30 6.57 -2.91
C MET A 292 -30.28 5.86 -3.79
N PRO A 293 -30.71 5.02 -4.75
CA PRO A 293 -29.86 4.63 -5.87
C PRO A 293 -29.41 5.92 -6.55
N ALA A 294 -28.12 6.24 -6.48
CA ALA A 294 -27.61 7.40 -7.21
C ALA A 294 -27.83 7.10 -8.70
N ILE A 295 -28.64 7.93 -9.36
CA ILE A 295 -29.21 7.64 -10.68
C ILE A 295 -28.19 7.13 -11.72
N VAL A 296 -26.90 7.48 -11.65
CA VAL A 296 -25.81 6.78 -12.38
C VAL A 296 -24.43 7.01 -11.71
N ALA A 297 -24.19 6.57 -10.46
CA ALA A 297 -22.90 6.84 -9.79
C ALA A 297 -21.99 5.61 -9.70
N ASN A 298 -21.50 5.15 -10.85
CA ASN A 298 -20.17 4.57 -10.87
C ASN A 298 -19.18 5.65 -10.36
N THR A 299 -18.32 5.34 -9.40
CA THR A 299 -17.23 6.25 -8.95
C THR A 299 -16.39 6.79 -10.11
N CYS A 300 -16.37 6.08 -11.24
CA CYS A 300 -15.71 6.41 -12.50
C CYS A 300 -16.62 6.95 -13.62
N SER A 301 -17.86 7.33 -13.31
CA SER A 301 -18.77 7.92 -14.31
C SER A 301 -18.35 9.34 -14.68
N ALA A 302 -18.29 9.64 -15.98
CA ALA A 302 -18.09 11.01 -16.50
C ALA A 302 -19.22 11.98 -16.10
N LEU A 303 -20.36 11.46 -15.65
CA LEU A 303 -21.49 12.25 -15.12
C LEU A 303 -21.31 12.63 -13.63
N SER A 304 -20.24 12.15 -12.98
CA SER A 304 -19.86 12.46 -11.59
C SER A 304 -18.50 13.20 -11.55
N PRO A 305 -18.46 14.50 -11.91
CA PRO A 305 -17.20 15.25 -12.07
C PRO A 305 -16.38 15.41 -10.77
N SER A 306 -16.98 15.21 -9.60
CA SER A 306 -16.27 15.24 -8.30
C SER A 306 -15.54 13.95 -7.93
N THR A 307 -15.78 12.85 -8.64
CA THR A 307 -15.08 11.56 -8.46
C THR A 307 -14.37 11.10 -9.72
N PHE A 308 -14.31 11.95 -10.75
CA PHE A 308 -13.65 11.64 -12.02
C PHE A 308 -12.19 11.26 -11.78
N ASN A 309 -11.83 10.05 -12.18
CA ASN A 309 -10.45 9.59 -12.12
C ASN A 309 -9.77 9.89 -13.47
N PRO A 310 -8.82 10.84 -13.52
CA PRO A 310 -8.12 11.16 -14.77
C PRO A 310 -7.10 10.09 -15.19
N GLN A 311 -6.77 9.13 -14.30
CA GLN A 311 -5.86 8.05 -14.64
C GLN A 311 -6.53 6.99 -15.49
N VAL A 312 -5.92 6.69 -16.64
CA VAL A 312 -6.41 5.73 -17.64
C VAL A 312 -6.61 4.33 -17.02
N ASN A 313 -5.67 3.91 -16.17
CA ASN A 313 -5.72 2.61 -15.50
C ASN A 313 -6.53 2.63 -14.19
N GLY A 314 -6.92 3.81 -13.73
CA GLY A 314 -7.43 4.01 -12.39
C GLY A 314 -8.84 3.49 -12.16
N CYS A 315 -9.68 3.57 -13.20
CA CYS A 315 -11.08 3.18 -13.16
C CYS A 315 -11.36 1.68 -13.21
N GLN A 316 -10.31 0.87 -13.10
CA GLN A 316 -10.43 -0.58 -13.09
C GLN A 316 -10.33 -1.12 -11.66
N ASN A 317 -10.82 -2.34 -11.45
CA ASN A 317 -10.80 -3.01 -10.15
C ASN A 317 -9.61 -3.95 -9.98
N ASP A 318 -8.50 -3.55 -10.60
CA ASP A 318 -7.22 -4.25 -10.59
C ASP A 318 -6.15 -3.37 -9.91
N GLY A 319 -5.00 -3.95 -9.56
CA GLY A 319 -3.91 -3.29 -8.83
C GLY A 319 -4.11 -3.22 -7.31
N TYR A 320 -5.21 -3.75 -6.80
CA TYR A 320 -5.50 -3.89 -5.37
C TYR A 320 -4.92 -5.18 -4.83
N PHE A 321 -4.68 -5.26 -3.52
CA PHE A 321 -4.16 -6.47 -2.88
C PHE A 321 -5.05 -7.68 -3.17
N THR A 322 -4.44 -8.80 -3.53
CA THR A 322 -5.11 -10.03 -3.93
C THR A 322 -4.96 -11.11 -2.86
N ASP A 323 -5.85 -12.10 -2.89
CA ASP A 323 -5.75 -13.24 -2.00
C ASP A 323 -4.42 -13.98 -2.21
N PHE A 324 -4.07 -14.31 -3.44
CA PHE A 324 -2.81 -14.97 -3.79
C PHE A 324 -1.85 -14.03 -4.52
N SER A 325 -0.55 -14.13 -4.22
CA SER A 325 0.53 -13.51 -5.01
C SER A 325 1.81 -14.33 -4.94
N TRP A 326 2.64 -14.27 -5.99
CA TRP A 326 3.94 -14.94 -6.01
C TRP A 326 4.94 -14.31 -6.97
N GLY A 327 6.21 -14.52 -6.68
CA GLY A 327 7.33 -13.96 -7.44
C GLY A 327 8.62 -14.74 -7.25
N THR A 328 9.58 -14.48 -8.12
CA THR A 328 10.89 -15.14 -8.13
C THR A 328 12.00 -14.11 -8.27
N ARG A 329 13.11 -14.34 -7.58
CA ARG A 329 14.33 -13.53 -7.68
C ARG A 329 15.53 -14.42 -7.97
N ILE A 330 16.41 -13.99 -8.85
CA ILE A 330 17.64 -14.69 -9.19
C ILE A 330 18.78 -13.69 -9.23
N ARG A 331 19.92 -14.04 -8.63
CA ARG A 331 21.18 -13.32 -8.77
C ARG A 331 22.27 -14.26 -9.25
N ALA A 332 23.03 -13.83 -10.23
CA ALA A 332 24.24 -14.48 -10.71
C ALA A 332 25.41 -13.51 -10.58
N ALA A 333 26.52 -13.94 -10.00
CA ALA A 333 27.73 -13.12 -9.84
C ALA A 333 28.98 -13.94 -10.15
N LEU A 334 29.80 -13.46 -11.08
CA LEU A 334 31.10 -14.05 -11.40
C LEU A 334 32.17 -13.35 -10.58
N THR A 335 33.18 -14.07 -10.10
CA THR A 335 34.34 -13.47 -9.45
C THR A 335 35.59 -13.73 -10.28
N TYR A 336 36.23 -12.65 -10.74
CA TYR A 336 37.52 -12.64 -11.40
C TYR A 336 38.56 -12.03 -10.46
N ASN A 337 39.38 -12.86 -9.83
CA ASN A 337 40.47 -12.42 -8.98
C ASN A 337 41.67 -11.98 -9.82
N ASN A 338 42.35 -10.92 -9.36
CA ASN A 338 43.58 -10.40 -9.95
C ASN A 338 43.48 -10.16 -11.47
N VAL A 339 42.44 -9.45 -11.89
CA VAL A 339 42.20 -9.17 -13.31
C VAL A 339 43.39 -8.40 -13.88
N PHE A 340 43.96 -8.90 -14.98
CA PHE A 340 45.14 -8.32 -15.65
C PHE A 340 46.36 -8.13 -14.74
N ASP A 341 46.53 -8.96 -13.70
CA ASP A 341 47.63 -8.86 -12.74
C ASP A 341 47.70 -7.51 -11.99
N THR A 342 46.56 -6.84 -11.85
CA THR A 342 46.46 -5.52 -11.22
C THR A 342 46.20 -5.56 -9.72
N GLY A 343 46.00 -6.73 -9.12
CA GLY A 343 45.51 -6.87 -7.74
C GLY A 343 44.03 -6.57 -7.56
N ILE A 344 43.32 -6.21 -8.63
CA ILE A 344 41.87 -5.92 -8.61
C ILE A 344 41.08 -7.22 -8.76
N THR A 345 40.09 -7.40 -7.89
CA THR A 345 39.04 -8.41 -8.04
C THR A 345 37.82 -7.76 -8.67
N ALA A 346 37.39 -8.23 -9.84
CA ALA A 346 36.18 -7.77 -10.50
C ALA A 346 35.05 -8.77 -10.30
N THR A 347 33.88 -8.29 -9.88
CA THR A 347 32.68 -9.10 -9.64
C THR A 347 31.50 -8.54 -10.44
N PRO A 348 31.39 -8.84 -11.75
CA PRO A 348 30.18 -8.54 -12.51
C PRO A 348 29.03 -9.43 -12.03
N SER A 349 27.83 -8.85 -11.97
CA SER A 349 26.63 -9.54 -11.50
C SER A 349 25.38 -9.08 -12.23
N ILE A 350 24.42 -10.00 -12.32
CA ILE A 350 23.08 -9.76 -12.84
C ILE A 350 22.10 -10.18 -11.75
N PHE A 351 21.11 -9.34 -11.51
CA PHE A 351 19.94 -9.64 -10.70
C PHE A 351 18.70 -9.52 -11.58
N TRP A 352 17.79 -10.46 -11.40
CA TRP A 352 16.51 -10.49 -12.07
C TRP A 352 15.43 -10.81 -11.04
N ALA A 353 14.36 -10.03 -11.03
CA ALA A 353 13.17 -10.29 -10.25
C ALA A 353 11.93 -10.22 -11.14
N ARG A 354 11.04 -11.19 -10.96
CA ARG A 354 9.75 -11.26 -11.66
C ARG A 354 8.66 -11.61 -10.67
N ASP A 355 7.67 -10.72 -10.60
CA ASP A 355 6.43 -10.95 -9.87
C ASP A 355 5.38 -11.42 -10.88
N TRP A 356 4.96 -12.68 -10.73
CA TRP A 356 4.20 -13.37 -11.77
C TRP A 356 2.71 -13.06 -11.72
N SER A 357 2.15 -13.05 -10.51
CA SER A 357 0.74 -12.77 -10.30
C SER A 357 0.48 -12.25 -8.89
N GLY A 358 -0.56 -11.45 -8.76
CA GLY A 358 -1.09 -10.92 -7.52
C GLY A 358 -0.36 -9.70 -6.99
N TYR A 359 -1.02 -9.04 -6.05
CA TYR A 359 -0.54 -7.89 -5.31
C TYR A 359 -0.52 -8.25 -3.82
N SER A 360 0.67 -8.34 -3.24
CA SER A 360 0.85 -8.80 -1.86
C SER A 360 0.49 -7.69 -0.85
N ILE A 361 -0.03 -8.04 0.33
CA ILE A 361 -0.50 -7.05 1.33
C ILE A 361 0.62 -6.20 1.94
N ASP A 362 1.85 -6.65 1.79
CA ASP A 362 3.09 -5.98 2.16
C ASP A 362 3.81 -5.34 0.96
N SER A 363 3.19 -5.33 -0.23
CA SER A 363 3.72 -4.77 -1.48
C SER A 363 5.07 -5.38 -1.94
N GLN A 364 5.41 -6.57 -1.44
CA GLN A 364 6.55 -7.38 -1.87
C GLN A 364 6.36 -7.96 -3.27
N PHE A 365 5.14 -8.30 -3.66
CA PHE A 365 4.80 -8.75 -5.02
C PHE A 365 3.84 -7.76 -5.66
N VAL A 366 4.15 -7.34 -6.89
CA VAL A 366 3.32 -6.48 -7.72
C VAL A 366 3.14 -7.16 -9.06
N GLU A 367 1.92 -7.56 -9.40
CA GLU A 367 1.67 -8.37 -10.59
C GLU A 367 2.28 -7.77 -11.86
N GLY A 368 3.03 -8.61 -12.56
CA GLY A 368 3.71 -8.27 -13.80
C GLY A 368 5.03 -7.54 -13.61
N ARG A 369 5.47 -7.21 -12.38
CA ARG A 369 6.71 -6.45 -12.18
C ARG A 369 7.92 -7.25 -12.63
N ASN A 370 8.74 -6.65 -13.49
CA ASN A 370 10.01 -7.17 -13.91
C ASN A 370 11.10 -6.16 -13.58
N THR A 371 12.12 -6.60 -12.88
CA THR A 371 13.26 -5.76 -12.53
C THR A 371 14.53 -6.47 -12.92
N TRP A 372 15.40 -5.75 -13.61
CA TRP A 372 16.74 -6.17 -13.94
C TRP A 372 17.72 -5.24 -13.27
N ALA A 373 18.77 -5.78 -12.65
CA ALA A 373 19.90 -4.97 -12.22
C ALA A 373 21.20 -5.59 -12.72
N PHE A 374 22.05 -4.73 -13.28
CA PHE A 374 23.36 -5.09 -13.79
C PHE A 374 24.38 -4.34 -12.95
N GLY A 375 25.31 -5.06 -12.35
CA GLY A 375 26.29 -4.48 -11.45
C GLY A 375 27.69 -4.99 -11.74
N VAL A 376 28.69 -4.18 -11.42
CA VAL A 376 30.08 -4.61 -11.34
C VAL A 376 30.72 -3.98 -10.12
N LYS A 377 31.28 -4.83 -9.28
CA LYS A 377 32.09 -4.42 -8.13
C LYS A 377 33.57 -4.65 -8.44
N PHE A 378 34.39 -3.63 -8.21
CA PHE A 378 35.85 -3.74 -8.21
C PHE A 378 36.36 -3.60 -6.78
N ASP A 379 37.17 -4.55 -6.34
CA ASP A 379 37.81 -4.55 -5.03
C ASP A 379 39.33 -4.62 -5.21
N TYR A 380 40.03 -3.59 -4.72
CA TYR A 380 41.49 -3.52 -4.74
C TYR A 380 42.02 -3.81 -3.34
N GLU A 381 42.65 -4.98 -3.20
CA GLU A 381 43.29 -5.47 -1.97
C GLU A 381 42.42 -5.39 -0.70
N LYS A 382 41.08 -5.44 -0.81
CA LYS A 382 40.14 -5.23 0.31
C LYS A 382 40.26 -3.88 1.02
N LYS A 383 40.98 -2.91 0.42
CA LYS A 383 41.18 -1.56 0.96
C LYS A 383 40.28 -0.54 0.30
N PHE A 384 40.05 -0.70 -1.00
CA PHE A 384 39.19 0.17 -1.80
C PHE A 384 38.22 -0.67 -2.61
N ALA A 385 36.93 -0.36 -2.51
CA ALA A 385 35.91 -0.96 -3.32
C ALA A 385 35.09 0.10 -4.05
N VAL A 386 34.86 -0.13 -5.33
CA VAL A 386 33.95 0.64 -6.18
C VAL A 386 32.84 -0.29 -6.62
N ASP A 387 31.59 0.10 -6.42
CA ASP A 387 30.41 -0.64 -6.87
C ASP A 387 29.59 0.24 -7.81
N LEU A 388 29.42 -0.21 -9.05
CA LEU A 388 28.58 0.43 -10.04
C LEU A 388 27.43 -0.51 -10.38
N ALA A 389 26.19 -0.04 -10.24
CA ALA A 389 25.01 -0.78 -10.65
C ALA A 389 24.00 0.09 -11.39
N TYR A 390 23.30 -0.53 -12.34
CA TYR A 390 22.18 0.05 -13.07
C TYR A 390 20.96 -0.83 -12.86
N THR A 391 19.86 -0.24 -12.42
CA THR A 391 18.57 -0.92 -12.24
C THR A 391 17.58 -0.42 -13.30
N TYR A 392 16.96 -1.37 -13.98
CA TYR A 392 16.00 -1.18 -15.05
C TYR A 392 14.65 -1.84 -14.68
N TYR A 393 13.59 -1.07 -14.77
CA TYR A 393 12.20 -1.51 -14.63
C TYR A 393 11.56 -1.58 -16.03
N ASP A 394 11.09 -2.77 -16.43
CA ASP A 394 10.69 -3.00 -17.83
C ASP A 394 9.30 -2.45 -18.21
N ASN A 395 8.65 -1.72 -17.30
CA ASN A 395 7.31 -1.16 -17.46
C ASN A 395 6.20 -2.19 -17.77
N SER A 396 6.42 -3.48 -17.53
CA SER A 396 5.39 -4.50 -17.79
C SER A 396 4.32 -4.60 -16.70
N ALA A 397 4.60 -4.10 -15.49
CA ALA A 397 3.60 -3.96 -14.44
C ALA A 397 2.74 -2.73 -14.66
N LYS A 398 1.42 -2.93 -14.67
CA LYS A 398 0.43 -1.85 -14.86
C LYS A 398 0.25 -0.98 -13.62
N TYR A 399 0.41 -1.58 -12.43
CA TYR A 399 0.17 -0.95 -11.13
C TYR A 399 1.43 -0.94 -10.25
N ASP A 400 2.57 -0.62 -10.87
CA ASP A 400 3.84 -0.40 -10.17
C ASP A 400 4.21 1.09 -10.13
N ASN A 401 4.40 1.64 -8.94
CA ASN A 401 4.78 3.05 -8.74
C ASN A 401 6.23 3.33 -9.15
N PHE A 402 7.05 2.29 -9.32
CA PHE A 402 8.47 2.40 -9.66
C PHE A 402 8.77 2.12 -11.13
N SER A 403 7.75 1.83 -11.95
CA SER A 403 7.96 1.35 -13.33
C SER A 403 8.80 2.31 -14.19
N ASP A 404 8.73 3.61 -13.92
CA ASP A 404 9.44 4.68 -14.63
C ASP A 404 10.68 5.21 -13.90
N ARG A 405 11.15 4.50 -12.85
CA ARG A 405 12.19 4.99 -11.92
C ARG A 405 13.55 4.30 -12.07
N ASP A 406 13.99 4.08 -13.30
CA ASP A 406 15.33 3.55 -13.60
C ASP A 406 16.42 4.43 -12.96
N PHE A 407 17.47 3.80 -12.42
CA PHE A 407 18.55 4.54 -11.75
C PHE A 407 19.90 3.85 -11.84
N ILE A 408 20.96 4.65 -11.72
CA ILE A 408 22.34 4.21 -11.58
C ILE A 408 22.79 4.53 -10.15
N SER A 409 23.45 3.56 -9.50
CA SER A 409 24.08 3.74 -8.19
C SER A 409 25.59 3.57 -8.29
N LEU A 410 26.32 4.46 -7.63
CA LEU A 410 27.77 4.39 -7.46
C LEU A 410 28.09 4.38 -5.95
N GLY A 411 28.76 3.33 -5.49
CA GLY A 411 29.26 3.18 -4.13
C GLY A 411 30.78 3.19 -4.08
N LEU A 412 31.35 3.93 -3.13
CA LEU A 412 32.77 3.93 -2.82
C LEU A 412 32.96 3.54 -1.36
N SER A 413 33.79 2.54 -1.10
CA SER A 413 34.12 2.09 0.26
C SER A 413 35.62 2.02 0.43
N THR A 414 36.10 2.44 1.60
CA THR A 414 37.50 2.29 2.01
C THR A 414 37.57 1.77 3.44
N THR A 415 38.55 0.91 3.70
CA THR A 415 38.83 0.37 5.04
C THR A 415 40.24 0.81 5.43
N PHE A 416 40.40 1.37 6.63
CA PHE A 416 41.65 1.93 7.15
C PHE A 416 42.19 1.14 8.35
#